data_AF-A0A1I7T3D5-F1
#
_entry.id   AF-A0A1I7T3D5-F1
#
_cell.length_a   1.000
_cell.length_b   1.000
_cell.length_c   1.000
_cell.angle_alpha   90.00
_cell.angle_beta   90.00
_cell.angle_gamma   90.00
#
_symmetry.space_group_name_H-M   'P 1'
#
loop_
_entity.id
_entity.type
_entity.pdbx_description
1 polymer ?
#
loop_
_entity_poly.entity_id
_entity_poly.type
_entity_poly.pdbx_seq_one_letter_code
_entity_poly.pdbx_strand_id
1 'polypeptide(L)'
;MGTNGTTGGATDIAEGCSKMERKVKEKEQWSGEEMAKKMIASGIFDSATIATAYKELSNEKPSPSLCKTFSSNQTKARAPEFPIPDDKLIKLTNAPENFNTVFMSMNGIGRAGTMLALFTSMLHVSKGKEVNTKEIMTKLRSERCGIVDSAEQYGTVYRAMALWFKNKSQDEEIQKKVNEFAPSVK
;
A
#
# COMPACT_ATOMS: atom_id res chain seq x y z
N MET A 1 12.94 -18.16 -67.91
CA MET A 1 13.05 -17.28 -69.10
C MET A 1 12.31 -16.00 -68.72
N GLY A 2 12.94 -14.84 -68.56
CA GLY A 2 14.02 -14.27 -69.38
C GLY A 2 13.41 -13.10 -70.17
N THR A 3 13.09 -11.98 -69.50
CA THR A 3 13.87 -10.72 -69.43
C THR A 3 13.80 -9.85 -70.69
N ASN A 4 13.42 -8.57 -70.49
CA ASN A 4 13.78 -7.32 -71.21
C ASN A 4 12.74 -6.24 -70.81
N GLY A 5 13.03 -4.96 -70.55
CA GLY A 5 14.30 -4.23 -70.39
C GLY A 5 14.01 -2.71 -70.27
N THR A 6 14.72 -2.01 -69.36
CA THR A 6 15.51 -0.77 -69.58
C THR A 6 14.91 0.32 -70.51
N THR A 7 14.73 1.62 -70.19
CA THR A 7 15.30 2.59 -69.21
C THR A 7 14.19 3.65 -68.89
N GLY A 8 14.31 4.73 -68.12
CA GLY A 8 15.41 5.33 -67.33
C GLY A 8 15.46 6.87 -67.47
N GLY A 9 15.47 7.63 -66.36
CA GLY A 9 15.50 9.11 -66.32
C GLY A 9 15.47 9.62 -64.87
N ALA A 10 16.15 10.73 -64.57
CA ALA A 10 16.46 11.18 -63.20
C ALA A 10 15.67 12.44 -62.76
N THR A 11 16.06 12.98 -61.58
CA THR A 11 15.54 14.16 -60.83
C THR A 11 14.19 13.96 -60.09
N ASP A 12 13.95 14.50 -58.89
CA ASP A 12 14.76 15.38 -58.02
C ASP A 12 14.51 15.14 -56.50
N ILE A 13 15.32 15.79 -55.66
CA ILE A 13 15.28 15.72 -54.19
C ILE A 13 14.04 16.45 -53.62
N ALA A 14 13.27 15.79 -52.74
CA ALA A 14 12.34 16.48 -51.83
C ALA A 14 12.22 15.77 -50.47
N GLU A 15 12.60 16.51 -49.43
CA GLU A 15 12.62 16.12 -48.02
C GLU A 15 11.19 16.00 -47.44
N GLY A 16 10.89 14.91 -46.72
CA GLY A 16 9.51 14.58 -46.34
C GLY A 16 9.40 13.80 -45.02
N CYS A 17 9.91 14.38 -43.93
CA CYS A 17 9.85 13.78 -42.59
C CYS A 17 8.39 13.65 -42.09
N SER A 18 7.76 12.51 -42.35
CA SER A 18 6.42 12.19 -41.83
C SER A 18 6.49 11.86 -40.35
N LYS A 19 6.37 12.93 -39.54
CA LYS A 19 6.34 12.93 -38.08
C LYS A 19 5.20 12.06 -37.57
N MET A 20 5.48 10.78 -37.27
CA MET A 20 4.53 9.88 -36.64
C MET A 20 4.17 10.43 -35.26
N GLU A 21 2.98 11.01 -35.14
CA GLU A 21 2.48 11.57 -33.89
C GLU A 21 2.39 10.46 -32.85
N ARG A 22 3.35 10.45 -31.91
CA ARG A 22 3.17 9.74 -30.65
C ARG A 22 2.01 10.43 -29.94
N LYS A 23 0.81 9.85 -30.05
CA LYS A 23 -0.24 10.06 -29.06
C LYS A 23 0.37 9.77 -27.70
N VAL A 24 0.73 10.82 -26.97
CA VAL A 24 1.02 10.72 -25.55
C VAL A 24 -0.26 10.16 -24.95
N LYS A 25 -0.21 8.90 -24.52
CA LYS A 25 -1.24 8.37 -23.63
C LYS A 25 -1.17 9.25 -22.40
N GLU A 26 -2.14 10.15 -22.28
CA GLU A 26 -2.42 10.88 -21.05
C GLU A 26 -2.60 9.80 -19.98
N LYS A 27 -1.59 9.67 -19.11
CA LYS A 27 -1.59 8.65 -18.06
C LYS A 27 -2.68 9.06 -17.09
N GLU A 28 -3.77 8.31 -17.10
CA GLU A 28 -4.90 8.46 -16.19
C GLU A 28 -4.39 8.68 -14.76
N GLN A 29 -4.67 9.87 -14.22
CA GLN A 29 -4.18 10.28 -12.90
C GLN A 29 -4.75 9.32 -11.86
N TRP A 30 -3.88 8.72 -11.05
CA TRP A 30 -4.31 7.76 -10.04
C TRP A 30 -5.27 8.44 -9.04
N SER A 31 -6.40 7.79 -8.72
CA SER A 31 -7.44 8.36 -7.84
C SER A 31 -6.97 8.73 -6.42
N GLY A 32 -5.81 8.23 -6.00
CA GLY A 32 -5.17 8.58 -4.72
C GLY A 32 -4.19 9.75 -4.76
N GLU A 33 -3.92 10.33 -5.94
CA GLU A 33 -2.81 11.30 -6.15
C GLU A 33 -2.89 12.50 -5.21
N GLU A 34 -4.04 13.18 -5.14
CA GLU A 34 -4.21 14.37 -4.31
C GLU A 34 -4.15 14.07 -2.80
N MET A 35 -4.59 12.87 -2.40
CA MET A 35 -4.44 12.43 -1.01
C MET A 35 -2.98 12.12 -0.69
N ALA A 36 -2.25 11.49 -1.62
CA ALA A 36 -0.81 11.25 -1.47
C ALA A 36 -0.03 12.57 -1.34
N LYS A 37 -0.31 13.56 -2.19
CA LYS A 37 0.25 14.92 -2.07
C LYS A 37 -0.08 15.53 -0.70
N LYS A 38 -1.33 15.49 -0.26
CA LYS A 38 -1.75 16.01 1.07
C LYS A 38 -0.99 15.36 2.22
N MET A 39 -0.75 14.04 2.19
CA MET A 39 0.04 13.36 3.22
C MET A 39 1.54 13.69 3.15
N ILE A 40 2.09 13.88 1.95
CA ILE A 40 3.51 14.27 1.75
C ILE A 40 3.75 15.75 2.16
N ALA A 41 2.75 16.61 1.96
CA ALA A 41 2.76 18.00 2.40
C ALA A 41 2.56 18.15 3.92
N SER A 42 1.81 17.26 4.58
CA SER A 42 1.59 17.32 6.03
C SER A 42 2.81 16.94 6.89
N GLY A 43 3.89 16.45 6.27
CA GLY A 43 5.11 16.04 6.98
C GLY A 43 4.97 14.74 7.78
N ILE A 44 3.86 14.01 7.65
CA ILE A 44 3.58 12.80 8.46
C ILE A 44 4.53 11.63 8.18
N PHE A 45 5.25 11.67 7.05
CA PHE A 45 6.30 10.71 6.70
C PHE A 45 7.65 11.08 7.35
N ASP A 46 7.64 11.15 8.67
CA ASP A 46 8.82 11.32 9.52
C ASP A 46 8.78 10.32 10.68
N SER A 47 9.94 9.72 11.00
CA SER A 47 10.04 8.69 12.04
C SER A 47 9.76 9.22 13.45
N ALA A 48 10.14 10.46 13.76
CA ALA A 48 9.88 11.05 15.08
C ALA A 48 8.40 11.42 15.25
N THR A 49 7.79 11.98 14.21
CA THR A 49 6.35 12.29 14.10
C THR A 49 5.50 11.03 14.25
N ILE A 50 5.83 9.95 13.53
CA ILE A 50 5.12 8.67 13.62
C ILE A 50 5.27 8.03 15.01
N ALA A 51 6.48 8.07 15.59
CA ALA A 51 6.71 7.55 16.95
C ALA A 51 5.95 8.35 18.03
N THR A 52 5.78 9.66 17.82
CA THR A 52 4.97 10.52 18.70
C THR A 52 3.49 10.21 18.55
N ALA A 53 2.98 10.16 17.31
CA ALA A 53 1.61 9.79 17.01
C ALA A 53 1.24 8.41 17.59
N TYR A 54 2.16 7.43 17.57
CA TYR A 54 1.94 6.11 18.21
C TYR A 54 1.74 6.20 19.73
N LYS A 55 2.52 7.05 20.41
CA LYS A 55 2.44 7.23 21.88
C LYS A 55 1.11 7.85 22.31
N GLU A 56 0.49 8.66 21.44
CA GLU A 56 -0.84 9.24 21.67
C GLU A 56 -2.01 8.25 21.44
N LEU A 57 -1.76 7.08 20.85
CA LEU A 57 -2.83 6.10 20.63
C LEU A 57 -3.19 5.40 21.94
N SER A 58 -4.46 5.51 22.36
CA SER A 58 -4.96 4.71 23.48
C SER A 58 -4.72 3.21 23.21
N ASN A 59 -4.29 2.52 24.25
CA ASN A 59 -3.86 1.14 24.23
C ASN A 59 -4.44 0.39 25.43
N GLU A 60 -5.71 0.68 25.75
CA GLU A 60 -6.52 -0.05 26.72
C GLU A 60 -6.66 -1.51 26.28
N LYS A 61 -5.70 -2.32 26.72
CA LYS A 61 -5.78 -3.78 26.64
C LYS A 61 -6.71 -4.22 27.77
N PRO A 62 -7.75 -5.01 27.49
CA PRO A 62 -8.57 -5.61 28.53
C PRO A 62 -7.64 -6.39 29.46
N SER A 63 -7.83 -6.23 30.77
CA SER A 63 -7.06 -6.96 31.78
C SER A 63 -7.02 -8.46 31.43
N PRO A 64 -5.86 -9.14 31.56
CA PRO A 64 -5.76 -10.59 31.35
C PRO A 64 -6.79 -11.40 32.17
N SER A 65 -7.29 -10.84 33.29
CA SER A 65 -8.34 -11.45 34.11
C SER A 65 -9.74 -11.48 33.46
N LEU A 66 -10.00 -10.66 32.43
CA LEU A 66 -11.31 -10.56 31.77
C LEU A 66 -11.64 -11.76 30.89
N CYS A 67 -10.65 -12.54 30.45
CA CYS A 67 -10.88 -13.76 29.68
C CYS A 67 -10.06 -14.94 30.24
N LYS A 68 -10.61 -15.58 31.27
CA LYS A 68 -10.06 -16.81 31.88
C LYS A 68 -9.70 -17.86 30.82
N THR A 69 -10.53 -17.99 29.78
CA THR A 69 -10.36 -18.91 28.64
C THR A 69 -9.13 -18.58 27.79
N PHE A 70 -8.79 -17.29 27.60
CA PHE A 70 -7.59 -16.87 26.86
C PHE A 70 -6.32 -17.08 27.68
N SER A 71 -6.35 -16.70 28.97
CA SER A 71 -5.23 -16.92 29.89
C SER A 71 -4.88 -18.39 30.07
N SER A 72 -5.85 -19.31 30.00
CA SER A 72 -5.65 -20.75 30.16
C SER A 72 -5.29 -21.50 28.88
N ASN A 73 -5.33 -20.87 27.69
CA ASN A 73 -5.19 -21.55 26.40
C ASN A 73 -4.22 -20.87 25.43
N GLN A 74 -3.14 -20.21 25.90
CA GLN A 74 -2.12 -19.62 25.00
C GLN A 74 -1.56 -20.62 23.97
N THR A 75 -1.49 -21.91 24.32
CA THR A 75 -1.07 -23.00 23.41
C THR A 75 -2.15 -23.43 22.40
N LYS A 76 -3.45 -23.25 22.69
CA LYS A 76 -4.57 -23.54 21.76
C LYS A 76 -5.10 -22.33 20.99
N ALA A 77 -4.61 -21.12 21.31
CA ALA A 77 -4.79 -19.93 20.46
C ALA A 77 -3.95 -20.03 19.16
N ARG A 78 -2.98 -20.95 19.13
CA ARG A 78 -2.48 -21.57 17.90
C ARG A 78 -3.39 -22.74 17.57
N ALA A 79 -3.78 -22.89 16.31
CA ALA A 79 -4.33 -24.15 15.82
C ALA A 79 -3.17 -25.01 15.30
N PRO A 80 -2.59 -25.93 16.09
CA PRO A 80 -1.54 -26.84 15.60
C PRO A 80 -2.03 -27.71 14.44
N GLU A 81 -3.34 -27.96 14.37
CA GLU A 81 -3.98 -28.82 13.36
C GLU A 81 -4.26 -28.12 12.00
N PHE A 82 -4.01 -26.81 11.88
CA PHE A 82 -4.28 -26.04 10.66
C PHE A 82 -3.05 -25.22 10.23
N PRO A 83 -2.06 -25.85 9.57
CA PRO A 83 -1.04 -25.10 8.86
C PRO A 83 -1.70 -24.30 7.73
N ILE A 84 -1.51 -22.98 7.72
CA ILE A 84 -1.78 -22.15 6.54
C ILE A 84 -0.61 -22.40 5.57
N PRO A 85 -0.80 -23.04 4.40
CA PRO A 85 0.31 -23.29 3.48
C PRO A 85 0.76 -21.95 2.87
N ASP A 86 2.07 -21.68 2.87
CA ASP A 86 2.64 -20.41 2.38
C ASP A 86 2.31 -20.16 0.89
N ASP A 87 2.17 -21.24 0.12
CA ASP A 87 1.74 -21.29 -1.28
C ASP A 87 0.25 -20.93 -1.50
N LYS A 88 -0.51 -20.64 -0.43
CA LYS A 88 -1.93 -20.19 -0.49
C LYS A 88 -2.17 -18.76 0.00
N LEU A 89 -1.12 -17.95 0.15
CA LEU A 89 -1.27 -16.51 0.41
C LEU A 89 -1.89 -15.79 -0.81
N ILE A 90 -3.19 -15.50 -0.74
CA ILE A 90 -3.98 -14.97 -1.87
C ILE A 90 -3.56 -13.53 -2.22
N LYS A 91 -3.09 -13.32 -3.45
CA LYS A 91 -3.21 -12.03 -4.14
C LYS A 91 -4.68 -11.76 -4.42
N LEU A 92 -5.31 -10.88 -3.64
CA LEU A 92 -6.69 -10.44 -3.90
C LEU A 92 -6.70 -9.44 -5.06
N THR A 93 -6.85 -9.94 -6.29
CA THR A 93 -7.06 -9.11 -7.49
C THR A 93 -8.50 -9.11 -8.02
N ASN A 94 -9.38 -10.03 -7.57
CA ASN A 94 -10.79 -10.12 -8.01
C ASN A 94 -11.69 -10.75 -6.92
N ALA A 95 -11.90 -10.08 -5.78
CA ALA A 95 -12.82 -10.57 -4.75
C ALA A 95 -14.27 -10.08 -5.02
N PRO A 96 -15.32 -10.93 -4.84
CA PRO A 96 -16.70 -10.47 -4.86
C PRO A 96 -16.98 -9.41 -3.78
N GLU A 97 -17.94 -8.51 -4.03
CA GLU A 97 -18.21 -7.34 -3.18
C GLU A 97 -18.50 -7.65 -1.69
N ASN A 98 -18.93 -8.90 -1.39
CA ASN A 98 -19.30 -9.36 -0.05
C ASN A 98 -18.29 -10.37 0.56
N PHE A 99 -17.05 -10.45 0.06
CA PHE A 99 -16.06 -11.40 0.58
C PHE A 99 -15.31 -10.86 1.82
N ASN A 100 -15.54 -11.49 2.98
CA ASN A 100 -14.80 -11.21 4.21
C ASN A 100 -13.35 -11.70 4.11
N THR A 101 -12.39 -10.77 4.11
CA THR A 101 -10.96 -11.07 4.11
C THR A 101 -10.46 -11.26 5.54
N VAL A 102 -9.73 -12.35 5.80
CA VAL A 102 -9.20 -12.67 7.14
C VAL A 102 -7.69 -12.44 7.18
N PHE A 103 -7.23 -11.58 8.09
CA PHE A 103 -5.80 -11.42 8.41
C PHE A 103 -5.46 -12.23 9.67
N MET A 104 -4.49 -13.14 9.58
CA MET A 104 -4.06 -14.00 10.69
C MET A 104 -2.57 -13.84 11.00
N SER A 105 -2.25 -13.83 12.29
CA SER A 105 -0.88 -13.90 12.83
C SER A 105 -0.92 -14.52 14.22
N MET A 106 0.23 -14.86 14.81
CA MET A 106 0.33 -15.56 16.10
C MET A 106 -0.55 -15.00 17.24
N ASN A 107 -0.74 -13.67 17.31
CA ASN A 107 -1.64 -13.01 18.27
C ASN A 107 -2.83 -12.30 17.60
N GLY A 108 -2.88 -12.28 16.26
CA GLY A 108 -3.87 -11.56 15.45
C GLY A 108 -3.91 -10.04 15.64
N ILE A 109 -2.95 -9.43 16.37
CA ILE A 109 -2.95 -7.99 16.66
C ILE A 109 -1.69 -7.27 16.17
N GLY A 110 -0.53 -7.95 16.13
CA GLY A 110 0.71 -7.41 15.61
C GLY A 110 0.70 -7.40 14.07
N ARG A 111 1.47 -8.29 13.43
CA ARG A 111 1.56 -8.39 11.95
C ARG A 111 0.21 -8.36 11.21
N ALA A 112 -0.81 -9.08 11.69
CA ALA A 112 -2.15 -9.06 11.09
C ALA A 112 -2.84 -7.69 11.23
N GLY A 113 -2.68 -7.03 12.38
CA GLY A 113 -3.16 -5.66 12.62
C GLY A 113 -2.42 -4.62 11.79
N THR A 114 -1.11 -4.78 11.57
CA THR A 114 -0.31 -3.96 10.65
C THR A 114 -0.86 -4.02 9.23
N MET A 115 -1.15 -5.22 8.74
CA MET A 115 -1.74 -5.41 7.41
C MET A 115 -3.15 -4.81 7.35
N LEU A 116 -4.01 -5.09 8.34
CA LEU A 116 -5.35 -4.51 8.39
C LEU A 116 -5.32 -2.97 8.38
N ALA A 117 -4.49 -2.33 9.21
CA ALA A 117 -4.34 -0.88 9.25
C ALA A 117 -3.82 -0.29 7.93
N LEU A 118 -2.86 -0.95 7.28
CA LEU A 118 -2.36 -0.57 5.96
C LEU A 118 -3.45 -0.67 4.89
N PHE A 119 -4.14 -1.80 4.77
CA PHE A 119 -5.19 -1.99 3.78
C PHE A 119 -6.38 -1.04 4.01
N THR A 120 -6.78 -0.77 5.25
CA THR A 120 -7.80 0.25 5.56
C THR A 120 -7.35 1.65 5.12
N SER A 121 -6.09 2.03 5.36
CA SER A 121 -5.54 3.32 4.93
C SER A 121 -5.47 3.43 3.40
N MET A 122 -5.02 2.37 2.71
CA MET A 122 -5.00 2.31 1.24
C MET A 122 -6.41 2.37 0.64
N LEU A 123 -7.41 1.78 1.30
CA LEU A 123 -8.81 1.86 0.89
C LEU A 123 -9.38 3.28 1.04
N HIS A 124 -8.98 4.02 2.08
CA HIS A 124 -9.34 5.44 2.23
C HIS A 124 -8.76 6.26 1.07
N VAL A 125 -7.44 6.16 0.81
CA VAL A 125 -6.77 6.83 -0.32
C VAL A 125 -7.46 6.51 -1.64
N SER A 126 -7.72 5.22 -1.92
CA SER A 126 -8.31 4.77 -3.19
C SER A 126 -9.74 5.28 -3.39
N LYS A 127 -10.45 5.63 -2.31
CA LYS A 127 -11.80 6.22 -2.30
C LYS A 127 -11.78 7.76 -2.18
N GLY A 128 -10.63 8.41 -2.31
CA GLY A 128 -10.48 9.86 -2.15
C GLY A 128 -10.80 10.36 -0.73
N LYS A 129 -10.81 9.48 0.27
CA LYS A 129 -11.09 9.84 1.67
C LYS A 129 -9.82 10.24 2.39
N GLU A 130 -9.97 11.15 3.34
CA GLU A 130 -8.88 11.55 4.23
C GLU A 130 -8.35 10.36 5.05
N VAL A 131 -7.02 10.25 5.10
CA VAL A 131 -6.31 9.22 5.87
C VAL A 131 -5.96 9.76 7.25
N ASN A 132 -6.95 9.77 8.14
CA ASN A 132 -6.72 10.01 9.56
C ASN A 132 -6.28 8.70 10.24
N THR A 133 -4.97 8.45 10.26
CA THR A 133 -4.37 7.26 10.89
C THR A 133 -4.73 7.10 12.37
N LYS A 134 -4.85 8.20 13.13
CA LYS A 134 -5.24 8.18 14.56
C LYS A 134 -6.69 7.72 14.75
N GLU A 135 -7.59 8.17 13.89
CA GLU A 135 -9.00 7.74 13.87
C GLU A 135 -9.14 6.28 13.41
N ILE A 136 -8.45 5.90 12.32
CA ILE A 136 -8.40 4.51 11.83
C ILE A 136 -7.91 3.58 12.95
N MET A 137 -6.82 3.94 13.65
CA MET A 137 -6.30 3.15 14.75
C MET A 137 -7.24 3.09 15.95
N THR A 138 -7.87 4.20 16.33
CA THR A 138 -8.87 4.23 17.41
C THR A 138 -10.04 3.29 17.08
N LYS A 139 -10.57 3.35 15.85
CA LYS A 139 -11.64 2.45 15.41
C LYS A 139 -11.21 0.98 15.43
N LEU A 140 -10.09 0.64 14.81
CA LEU A 140 -9.57 -0.73 14.79
C LEU A 140 -9.30 -1.27 16.20
N ARG A 141 -8.82 -0.42 17.12
CA ARG A 141 -8.60 -0.80 18.52
C ARG A 141 -9.89 -0.93 19.34
N SER A 142 -10.97 -0.22 18.97
CA SER A 142 -12.30 -0.41 19.57
C SER A 142 -12.93 -1.75 19.17
N GLU A 143 -12.69 -2.20 17.93
CA GLU A 143 -13.12 -3.53 17.46
C GLU A 143 -12.23 -4.66 18.00
N ARG A 144 -10.91 -4.43 18.09
CA ARG A 144 -9.94 -5.35 18.70
C ARG A 144 -8.78 -4.61 19.35
N CYS A 145 -8.77 -4.63 20.68
CA CYS A 145 -7.72 -4.01 21.50
C CYS A 145 -6.29 -4.39 21.07
N GLY A 146 -5.37 -3.43 21.12
CA GLY A 146 -3.94 -3.67 20.88
C GLY A 146 -3.55 -3.98 19.43
N ILE A 147 -4.45 -3.81 18.44
CA ILE A 147 -4.09 -3.80 17.02
C ILE A 147 -2.93 -2.83 16.78
N VAL A 148 -1.92 -3.28 16.02
CA VAL A 148 -0.59 -2.68 15.88
C VAL A 148 0.06 -2.53 17.27
N ASP A 149 0.81 -3.56 17.67
CA ASP A 149 1.28 -3.72 19.06
C ASP A 149 2.64 -3.06 19.36
N SER A 150 3.33 -2.53 18.35
CA SER A 150 4.58 -1.77 18.50
C SER A 150 4.65 -0.50 17.63
N ALA A 151 5.49 0.46 18.04
CA ALA A 151 5.76 1.67 17.27
C ALA A 151 6.45 1.37 15.92
N GLU A 152 7.24 0.31 15.85
CA GLU A 152 7.87 -0.19 14.62
C GLU A 152 6.84 -0.71 13.61
N GLN A 153 5.86 -1.48 14.07
CA GLN A 153 4.74 -1.92 13.23
C GLN A 153 3.91 -0.73 12.74
N TYR A 154 3.69 0.28 13.59
CA TYR A 154 3.02 1.51 13.17
C TYR A 154 3.84 2.25 12.10
N GLY A 155 5.16 2.39 12.29
CA GLY A 155 6.09 2.88 11.27
C GLY A 155 6.06 2.08 9.97
N THR A 156 5.86 0.76 10.04
CA THR A 156 5.73 -0.11 8.87
C THR A 156 4.51 0.25 8.02
N VAL A 157 3.37 0.64 8.63
CA VAL A 157 2.18 1.11 7.89
C VAL A 157 2.52 2.34 7.03
N TYR A 158 3.21 3.33 7.60
CA TYR A 158 3.62 4.52 6.85
C TYR A 158 4.68 4.21 5.79
N ARG A 159 5.70 3.39 6.10
CA ARG A 159 6.72 3.01 5.11
C ARG A 159 6.12 2.27 3.92
N ALA A 160 5.21 1.33 4.16
CA ALA A 160 4.52 0.60 3.10
C ALA A 160 3.59 1.52 2.28
N MET A 161 2.88 2.44 2.91
CA MET A 161 2.04 3.43 2.23
C MET A 161 2.86 4.43 1.39
N ALA A 162 4.00 4.89 1.90
CA ALA A 162 4.95 5.72 1.17
C ALA A 162 5.47 4.99 -0.09
N LEU A 163 5.94 3.75 0.07
CA LEU A 163 6.38 2.91 -1.06
C LEU A 163 5.26 2.64 -2.07
N TRP A 164 4.01 2.51 -1.61
CA TRP A 164 2.85 2.40 -2.49
C TRP A 164 2.59 3.68 -3.29
N PHE A 165 2.69 4.85 -2.66
CA PHE A 165 2.60 6.15 -3.35
C PHE A 165 3.70 6.28 -4.42
N LYS A 166 4.95 5.96 -4.08
CA LYS A 166 6.08 5.92 -5.03
C LYS A 166 5.83 4.99 -6.22
N ASN A 167 5.15 3.86 -6.01
CA ASN A 167 4.83 2.90 -7.07
C ASN A 167 3.59 3.28 -7.91
N LYS A 168 2.83 4.30 -7.53
CA LYS A 168 1.58 4.71 -8.19
C LYS A 168 1.63 6.10 -8.81
N SER A 169 2.21 7.06 -8.10
CA SER A 169 2.37 8.45 -8.53
C SER A 169 3.54 8.60 -9.51
N GLN A 170 3.49 9.66 -10.33
CA GLN A 170 4.61 10.13 -11.17
C GLN A 170 5.13 11.50 -10.71
N ASP A 171 4.61 12.04 -9.61
CA ASP A 171 4.95 13.36 -9.06
C ASP A 171 6.35 13.36 -8.43
N GLU A 172 7.21 14.29 -8.86
CA GLU A 172 8.60 14.34 -8.45
C GLU A 172 8.78 14.66 -6.95
N GLU A 173 7.89 15.43 -6.33
CA GLU A 173 7.95 15.71 -4.88
C GLU A 173 7.60 14.46 -4.07
N ILE A 174 6.56 13.71 -4.49
CA ILE A 174 6.24 12.42 -3.89
C ILE A 174 7.41 11.45 -4.03
N GLN A 175 7.99 11.31 -5.23
CA GLN A 175 9.15 10.43 -5.45
C GLN A 175 10.32 10.83 -4.55
N LYS A 176 10.64 12.12 -4.44
CA LYS A 176 11.74 12.64 -3.61
C LYS A 176 11.51 12.34 -2.13
N LYS A 177 10.40 12.80 -1.53
CA LYS A 177 10.15 12.64 -0.09
C LYS A 177 10.00 11.19 0.33
N VAL A 178 9.42 10.33 -0.52
CA VAL A 178 9.38 8.89 -0.21
C VAL A 178 10.77 8.27 -0.21
N ASN A 179 11.66 8.66 -1.13
CA ASN A 179 13.05 8.16 -1.14
C ASN A 179 13.84 8.60 0.10
N GLU A 180 13.60 9.81 0.62
CA GLU A 180 14.21 10.31 1.85
C GLU A 180 13.72 9.55 3.10
N PHE A 181 12.40 9.31 3.22
CA PHE A 181 11.79 8.65 4.38
C PHE A 181 11.94 7.12 4.38
N ALA A 182 11.73 6.51 3.21
CA ALA A 182 11.71 5.07 2.99
C ALA A 182 12.57 4.72 1.76
N PRO A 183 13.91 4.85 1.86
CA PRO A 183 14.81 4.42 0.81
C PRO A 183 14.54 2.94 0.49
N SER A 184 14.43 2.63 -0.79
CA SER A 184 14.19 1.26 -1.25
C SER A 184 15.26 0.33 -0.69
N VAL A 185 14.85 -0.68 0.07
CA VAL A 185 15.72 -1.78 0.49
C VAL A 185 16.24 -2.44 -0.80
N LYS A 186 17.56 -2.55 -0.91
CA LYS A 186 18.25 -3.21 -2.04
C LYS A 186 18.10 -4.72 -1.95
#